data_AF-A0A078H768-F1
#
_entry.id   AF-A0A078H768-F1
#
_cell.length_a   1.000
_cell.length_b   1.000
_cell.length_c   1.000
_cell.angle_alpha   90.00
_cell.angle_beta   90.00
_cell.angle_gamma   90.00
#
_symmetry.space_group_name_H-M   'P 1'
#
loop_
_entity.id
_entity.type
_entity.pdbx_description
1 polymer ?
#
loop_
_entity_poly.entity_id
_entity_poly.type
_entity_poly.pdbx_seq_one_letter_code
_entity_poly.pdbx_strand_id
1 'polypeptide(L)'
;MASKQQSREKLDEKARQGETVVPGGTGGKSVEAQERLAEGRSKGGQTRKEQLGHEGYQEMGHKGGETRKEQLGHEGYQEMGHKGGETRKEQLGHEGYKEMGRKGGLSTMDKSGGERAEEEGIEIDESKFTNK
;
A
#
# COMPACT_ATOMS: atom_id res chain seq x y z
N MET A 1 5.11 23.10 -30.11
CA MET A 1 4.06 23.84 -29.37
C MET A 1 2.64 23.42 -29.77
N ALA A 2 2.37 23.18 -31.06
CA ALA A 2 1.06 22.73 -31.55
C ALA A 2 0.48 21.47 -30.87
N SER A 3 1.30 20.47 -30.51
CA SER A 3 0.80 19.20 -29.94
C SER A 3 0.23 19.33 -28.53
N LYS A 4 0.75 20.24 -27.70
CA LYS A 4 0.24 20.49 -26.34
C LYS A 4 -1.09 21.27 -26.35
N GLN A 5 -1.27 22.17 -27.31
CA GLN A 5 -2.55 22.86 -27.50
C GLN A 5 -3.63 21.89 -28.01
N GLN A 6 -3.30 21.06 -29.00
CA GLN A 6 -4.21 20.00 -29.46
C GLN A 6 -4.56 18.98 -28.37
N SER A 7 -3.64 18.68 -27.43
CA SER A 7 -3.97 17.84 -26.29
C SER A 7 -4.89 18.54 -25.29
N ARG A 8 -4.73 19.85 -25.06
CA ARG A 8 -5.61 20.62 -24.16
C ARG A 8 -7.03 20.74 -24.71
N GLU A 9 -7.18 21.03 -26.00
CA GLU A 9 -8.49 21.12 -26.65
C GLU A 9 -9.28 19.81 -26.55
N LYS A 10 -8.61 18.66 -26.79
CA LYS A 10 -9.23 17.33 -26.62
C LYS A 10 -9.66 17.06 -25.18
N LEU A 11 -8.86 17.51 -24.22
CA LEU A 11 -9.17 17.36 -22.79
C LEU A 11 -10.33 18.28 -22.38
N ASP A 12 -10.41 19.50 -22.91
CA ASP A 12 -11.54 20.42 -22.67
C ASP A 12 -12.84 19.92 -23.32
N GLU A 13 -12.75 19.28 -24.50
CA GLU A 13 -13.91 18.66 -25.14
C GLU A 13 -14.46 17.50 -24.31
N LYS A 14 -13.58 16.64 -23.78
CA LYS A 14 -13.96 15.61 -22.81
C LYS A 14 -14.59 16.20 -21.55
N ALA A 15 -14.02 17.28 -21.02
CA ALA A 15 -14.57 17.98 -19.86
C ALA A 15 -15.98 18.54 -20.13
N ARG A 16 -16.23 19.10 -21.32
CA ARG A 16 -17.55 19.57 -21.77
C ARG A 16 -18.57 18.43 -21.92
N GLN A 17 -18.12 17.27 -22.35
CA GLN A 17 -18.92 16.04 -22.43
C GLN A 17 -19.20 15.44 -21.03
N GLY A 18 -18.66 16.04 -19.96
CA GLY A 18 -18.87 15.59 -18.58
C GLY A 18 -17.91 14.48 -18.15
N GLU A 19 -16.90 14.14 -18.95
CA GLU A 19 -15.89 13.17 -18.58
C GLU A 19 -14.91 13.76 -17.55
N THR A 20 -14.46 12.89 -16.64
CA THR A 20 -13.43 13.24 -15.67
C THR A 20 -12.07 13.27 -16.37
N VAL A 21 -11.49 14.46 -16.51
CA VAL A 21 -10.20 14.64 -17.20
C VAL A 21 -9.01 14.36 -16.28
N VAL A 22 -9.16 14.65 -14.97
CA VAL A 22 -8.17 14.33 -13.93
C VAL A 22 -8.79 13.42 -12.87
N PRO A 23 -8.28 12.18 -12.68
CA PRO A 23 -8.77 11.26 -11.65
C PRO A 23 -8.75 11.91 -10.26
N GLY A 24 -9.90 11.90 -9.58
CA GLY A 24 -10.08 12.52 -8.27
C GLY A 24 -10.54 13.99 -8.30
N GLY A 25 -10.64 14.64 -9.45
CA GLY A 25 -11.16 16.01 -9.62
C GLY A 25 -12.67 16.04 -9.87
N THR A 26 -13.50 15.94 -8.83
CA THR A 26 -14.97 16.06 -8.98
C THR A 26 -15.48 17.51 -9.06
N GLY A 27 -14.60 18.50 -8.96
CA GLY A 27 -14.94 19.93 -9.11
C GLY A 27 -14.51 20.48 -10.47
N GLY A 28 -15.37 21.28 -11.11
CA GLY A 28 -15.06 22.00 -12.35
C GLY A 28 -15.14 21.16 -13.64
N LYS A 29 -15.86 21.69 -14.65
CA LYS A 29 -16.07 21.04 -15.96
C LYS A 29 -15.06 21.47 -17.04
N SER A 30 -13.97 22.16 -16.67
CA SER A 30 -12.91 22.54 -17.62
C SER A 30 -11.56 22.03 -17.14
N VAL A 31 -10.61 21.85 -18.07
CA VAL A 31 -9.24 21.42 -17.75
C VAL A 31 -8.59 22.41 -16.80
N GLU A 32 -8.75 23.70 -17.06
CA GLU A 32 -8.22 24.76 -16.21
C GLU A 32 -8.78 24.71 -14.78
N ALA A 33 -10.08 24.46 -14.62
CA ALA A 33 -10.68 24.33 -13.30
C ALA A 33 -10.11 23.12 -12.54
N GLN A 34 -9.88 22.00 -13.23
CA GLN A 34 -9.30 20.80 -12.63
C GLN A 34 -7.82 20.98 -12.28
N GLU A 35 -7.03 21.65 -13.13
CA GLU A 35 -5.64 22.02 -12.85
C GLU A 35 -5.55 22.87 -11.58
N ARG A 36 -6.38 23.93 -11.47
CA ARG A 36 -6.42 24.80 -10.27
C ARG A 36 -6.83 24.06 -9.01
N LEU A 37 -7.77 23.11 -9.09
CA LEU A 37 -8.19 22.30 -7.95
C LEU A 37 -7.10 21.32 -7.51
N ALA A 38 -6.40 20.70 -8.45
CA ALA A 38 -5.26 19.84 -8.15
C ALA A 38 -4.15 20.64 -7.46
N GLU A 39 -3.84 21.84 -7.96
CA GLU A 39 -2.87 22.75 -7.35
C GLU A 39 -3.30 23.13 -5.92
N GLY A 40 -4.57 23.50 -5.73
CA GLY A 40 -5.12 23.82 -4.40
C GLY A 40 -5.02 22.66 -3.40
N ARG A 41 -5.29 21.43 -3.83
CA ARG A 41 -5.15 20.22 -2.99
C ARG A 41 -3.69 19.95 -2.62
N SER A 42 -2.79 20.10 -3.58
CA SER A 42 -1.36 19.95 -3.34
C SER A 42 -0.86 20.96 -2.32
N LYS A 43 -1.20 22.25 -2.51
CA LYS A 43 -0.87 23.32 -1.55
C LYS A 43 -1.46 23.03 -0.17
N GLY A 44 -2.73 22.64 -0.09
CA GLY A 44 -3.38 22.28 1.17
C GLY A 44 -2.68 21.12 1.90
N GLY A 45 -2.26 20.09 1.15
CA GLY A 45 -1.48 18.98 1.69
C GLY A 45 -0.10 19.40 2.20
N GLN A 46 0.60 20.29 1.48
CA GLN A 46 1.88 20.86 1.90
C GLN A 46 1.73 21.71 3.17
N THR A 47 0.75 22.62 3.20
CA THR A 47 0.44 23.42 4.39
C THR A 47 0.13 22.52 5.60
N ARG A 48 -0.68 21.48 5.42
CA ARG A 48 -0.99 20.54 6.50
C ARG A 48 0.25 19.77 6.96
N LYS A 49 1.14 19.41 6.03
CA LYS A 49 2.41 18.77 6.35
C LYS A 49 3.33 19.67 7.17
N GLU A 50 3.42 20.95 6.83
CA GLU A 50 4.19 21.94 7.60
C GLU A 50 3.59 22.16 8.99
N GLN A 51 2.26 22.25 9.10
CA GLN A 51 1.55 22.44 10.38
C GLN A 51 1.71 21.27 11.35
N LEU A 52 1.62 20.03 10.85
CA LEU A 52 1.68 18.83 11.69
C LEU A 52 3.11 18.35 11.95
N GLY A 53 4.02 18.58 11.00
CA GLY A 53 5.36 18.02 11.05
C GLY A 53 5.37 16.49 11.09
N HIS A 54 6.51 15.92 11.48
CA HIS A 54 6.67 14.47 11.60
C HIS A 54 5.80 13.88 12.72
N GLU A 55 5.85 14.51 13.90
CA GLU A 55 5.18 14.05 15.12
C GLU A 55 3.65 14.01 14.94
N GLY A 56 3.05 15.03 14.31
CA GLY A 56 1.61 15.05 14.08
C GLY A 56 1.12 13.93 13.14
N TYR A 57 1.93 13.52 12.16
CA TYR A 57 1.61 12.35 11.33
C TYR A 57 1.84 11.03 12.08
N GLN A 58 2.86 10.93 12.92
CA GLN A 58 3.06 9.76 13.78
C GLN A 58 1.88 9.56 14.72
N GLU A 59 1.43 10.62 15.39
CA GLU A 59 0.26 10.58 16.29
C GLU A 59 -1.02 10.19 15.53
N MET A 60 -1.23 10.74 14.34
CA MET A 60 -2.38 10.39 13.50
C MET A 60 -2.35 8.92 13.07
N GLY A 61 -1.17 8.41 12.70
CA GLY A 61 -0.97 7.00 12.39
C GLY A 61 -1.25 6.09 13.59
N HIS A 62 -0.76 6.47 14.77
CA HIS A 62 -1.01 5.76 16.02
C HIS A 62 -2.50 5.69 16.33
N LYS A 63 -3.20 6.83 16.36
CA LYS A 63 -4.65 6.89 16.61
C LYS A 63 -5.45 6.07 15.59
N GLY A 64 -5.06 6.12 14.32
CA GLY A 64 -5.67 5.28 13.27
C GLY A 64 -5.50 3.79 13.55
N GLY A 65 -4.29 3.38 13.97
CA GLY A 65 -3.99 2.01 14.38
C GLY A 65 -4.80 1.56 15.60
N GLU A 66 -4.90 2.40 16.64
CA GLU A 66 -5.70 2.11 17.83
C GLU A 66 -7.19 1.96 17.50
N THR A 67 -7.73 2.90 16.72
CA THR A 67 -9.13 2.84 16.27
C THR A 67 -9.38 1.55 15.49
N ARG A 68 -8.45 1.18 14.59
CA ARG A 68 -8.57 -0.06 13.81
C ARG A 68 -8.50 -1.30 14.69
N LYS A 69 -7.66 -1.26 15.73
CA LYS A 69 -7.53 -2.35 16.71
C LYS A 69 -8.80 -2.54 17.52
N GLU A 70 -9.43 -1.46 17.94
CA GLU A 70 -10.72 -1.49 18.64
C GLU A 70 -11.83 -2.03 17.73
N GLN A 71 -11.89 -1.58 16.46
CA GLN A 71 -12.90 -2.02 15.50
C GLN A 71 -12.81 -3.51 15.14
N LEU A 72 -11.58 -4.03 14.98
CA LEU A 72 -11.37 -5.42 14.55
C LEU A 72 -11.32 -6.40 15.73
N GLY A 73 -10.82 -5.94 16.88
CA GLY A 73 -10.54 -6.82 18.01
C GLY A 73 -9.56 -7.94 17.67
N HIS A 74 -9.52 -8.96 18.53
CA HIS A 74 -8.67 -10.14 18.32
C HIS A 74 -9.06 -10.94 17.08
N GLU A 75 -10.35 -11.21 16.93
CA GLU A 75 -10.89 -12.04 15.85
C GLU A 75 -10.63 -11.44 14.46
N GLY A 76 -10.79 -10.12 14.30
CA GLY A 76 -10.55 -9.47 13.02
C GLY A 76 -9.08 -9.52 12.57
N TYR A 77 -8.13 -9.43 13.50
CA TYR A 77 -6.71 -9.64 13.17
C TYR A 77 -6.39 -11.12 12.90
N GLN A 78 -7.02 -12.04 13.63
CA GLN A 78 -6.87 -13.47 13.39
C GLN A 78 -7.36 -13.86 11.99
N GLU A 79 -8.53 -13.36 11.58
CA GLU A 79 -9.08 -13.57 10.24
C GLU A 79 -8.17 -12.96 9.16
N MET A 80 -7.64 -11.76 9.40
CA MET A 80 -6.75 -11.09 8.45
C MET A 80 -5.42 -11.85 8.29
N GLY A 81 -4.87 -12.36 9.40
CA GLY A 81 -3.70 -13.23 9.40
C GLY A 81 -3.96 -14.55 8.66
N HIS A 82 -5.13 -15.16 8.88
CA HIS A 82 -5.55 -16.37 8.18
C HIS A 82 -5.62 -16.16 6.67
N LYS A 83 -6.34 -15.12 6.22
CA LYS A 83 -6.46 -14.77 4.79
C LYS A 83 -5.10 -14.48 4.14
N GLY A 84 -4.22 -13.78 4.85
CA GLY A 84 -2.84 -13.55 4.40
C GLY A 84 -2.06 -14.86 4.25
N GLY A 85 -2.19 -15.78 5.22
CA GLY A 85 -1.59 -17.11 5.17
C GLY A 85 -2.11 -17.96 4.02
N GLU A 86 -3.43 -17.97 3.77
CA GLU A 86 -4.05 -18.68 2.65
C GLU A 86 -3.58 -18.14 1.30
N THR A 87 -3.57 -16.81 1.15
CA THR A 87 -3.06 -16.15 -0.07
C THR A 87 -1.60 -16.54 -0.31
N ARG A 88 -0.79 -16.57 0.75
CA ARG A 88 0.62 -16.96 0.65
C ARG A 88 0.80 -18.42 0.27
N LYS A 89 -0.03 -19.30 0.82
CA LYS A 89 -0.06 -20.73 0.50
C LYS A 89 -0.42 -20.97 -0.96
N GLU A 90 -1.36 -20.20 -1.51
CA GLU A 90 -1.75 -20.26 -2.91
C GLU A 90 -0.60 -19.81 -3.83
N GLN A 91 0.05 -18.68 -3.53
CA GLN A 91 1.16 -18.14 -4.33
C GLN A 91 2.39 -19.07 -4.38
N LEU A 92 2.76 -19.66 -3.24
CA LEU A 92 3.96 -20.48 -3.13
C LEU A 92 3.71 -21.96 -3.45
N GLY A 93 2.44 -22.38 -3.41
CA GLY A 93 2.07 -23.79 -3.39
C GLY A 93 2.41 -24.47 -2.06
N HIS A 94 2.04 -25.76 -1.97
CA HIS A 94 2.17 -26.54 -0.73
C HIS A 94 3.61 -26.60 -0.22
N GLU A 95 4.57 -26.91 -1.10
CA GLU A 95 5.98 -27.09 -0.72
C GLU A 95 6.63 -25.79 -0.25
N GLY A 96 6.47 -24.69 -0.99
CA GLY A 96 7.04 -23.40 -0.60
C GLY A 96 6.45 -22.86 0.70
N TYR A 97 5.14 -23.04 0.93
CA TYR A 97 4.50 -22.66 2.19
C TYR A 97 4.97 -23.51 3.38
N LYS A 98 5.11 -24.82 3.19
CA LYS A 98 5.60 -25.75 4.21
C LYS A 98 7.04 -25.43 4.61
N GLU A 99 7.89 -25.15 3.62
CA GLU A 99 9.29 -24.79 3.84
C GLU A 99 9.44 -23.44 4.53
N MET A 100 8.56 -22.47 4.22
CA MET A 100 8.47 -21.20 4.93
C MET A 100 8.05 -21.39 6.39
N GLY A 101 7.06 -22.25 6.64
CA GLY A 101 6.65 -22.62 7.99
C GLY A 101 7.78 -23.30 8.77
N ARG A 102 8.54 -24.18 8.12
CA ARG A 102 9.74 -24.82 8.70
C ARG A 102 10.79 -23.78 9.08
N LYS A 103 11.10 -22.83 8.18
CA LYS A 103 12.00 -21.70 8.48
C LYS A 103 11.47 -20.91 9.68
N GLY A 104 10.19 -20.54 9.68
CA GLY A 104 9.56 -19.82 10.78
C GLY A 104 9.72 -20.53 12.13
N GLY A 105 9.46 -21.84 12.17
CA GLY A 105 9.56 -22.66 13.38
C GLY A 105 10.98 -22.85 13.93
N LEU A 106 12.02 -22.57 13.14
CA LEU A 106 13.40 -22.56 13.62
C LEU A 106 13.76 -21.28 14.38
N SER A 107 13.02 -20.19 14.16
CA SER A 107 13.34 -18.88 14.76
C SER A 107 13.33 -18.94 16.29
N THR A 108 14.30 -18.26 16.91
CA THR A 108 14.40 -18.11 18.36
C THR A 108 14.25 -16.64 18.75
N MET A 109 14.40 -16.31 20.04
CA MET A 109 14.39 -14.90 20.46
C MET A 109 15.58 -14.11 19.88
N ASP A 110 16.72 -14.77 19.68
CA ASP A 110 17.98 -14.11 19.33
C ASP A 110 18.37 -14.28 17.85
N LYS A 111 17.82 -15.28 17.16
CA LYS A 111 18.18 -15.63 15.78
C LYS A 111 16.94 -15.85 14.92
N SER A 112 17.03 -15.40 13.67
CA SER A 112 16.05 -15.73 12.66
C SER A 112 16.13 -17.21 12.29
N GLY A 113 15.03 -17.76 11.79
CA GLY A 113 15.00 -19.15 11.32
C GLY A 113 15.94 -19.44 10.16
N GLY A 114 16.35 -18.44 9.39
CA GLY A 114 17.37 -18.59 8.34
C GLY A 114 18.76 -18.79 8.93
N GLU A 115 19.17 -17.91 9.83
CA GLU A 115 20.48 -18.00 10.50
C GLU A 115 20.62 -19.33 11.25
N ARG A 116 19.56 -19.78 11.92
CA ARG A 116 19.59 -21.05 12.63
C ARG A 116 19.63 -22.25 11.67
N ALA A 117 18.94 -22.17 10.54
CA ALA A 117 18.99 -23.22 9.54
C ALA A 117 20.42 -23.40 9.01
N GLU A 118 21.14 -22.31 8.75
CA GLU A 118 22.54 -22.35 8.34
C GLU A 118 23.44 -22.98 9.42
N GLU A 119 23.27 -22.59 10.69
CA GLU A 119 24.05 -23.12 11.81
C GLU A 119 23.83 -24.63 12.04
N GLU A 120 22.57 -25.08 11.92
CA GLU A 120 22.21 -26.49 12.09
C GLU A 120 22.44 -27.32 10.80
N GLY A 121 22.95 -26.71 9.72
CA GLY A 121 23.16 -27.39 8.43
C GLY A 121 21.86 -27.83 7.75
N ILE A 122 20.76 -27.17 8.07
CA ILE A 122 19.45 -27.39 7.48
C ILE A 122 19.35 -26.61 6.17
N GLU A 123 19.31 -27.33 5.05
CA GLU A 123 19.06 -26.72 3.75
C GLU A 123 17.63 -26.18 3.67
N ILE A 124 17.51 -24.88 3.32
CA ILE A 124 16.26 -24.18 3.04
C ILE A 124 16.40 -23.54 1.67
N ASP A 125 15.54 -23.92 0.74
CA ASP A 125 15.47 -23.33 -0.58
C ASP A 125 14.63 -22.05 -0.55
N GLU A 126 15.30 -20.92 -0.37
CA GLU A 126 14.65 -19.60 -0.35
C GLU A 126 14.03 -19.20 -1.69
N SER A 127 14.44 -19.82 -2.81
CA SER A 127 13.87 -19.53 -4.12
C SER A 127 12.36 -19.85 -4.15
N LYS A 128 11.92 -20.82 -3.33
CA LYS A 128 10.51 -21.21 -3.15
C LYS A 128 9.67 -20.20 -2.38
N PHE A 129 10.25 -19.11 -1.88
CA PHE A 129 9.52 -18.03 -1.21
C PHE A 129 9.24 -16.84 -2.14
N THR A 130 9.67 -16.90 -3.38
CA THR A 130 9.33 -15.86 -4.36
C THR A 130 8.04 -16.22 -5.10
N ASN A 131 7.31 -15.21 -5.56
CA ASN A 131 6.15 -15.46 -6.40
C ASN A 131 6.64 -16.00 -7.74
N LYS A 132 5.93 -17.00 -8.29
CA LYS A 132 6.19 -17.51 -9.63
C LYS A 132 5.81 -16.49 -10.70
#